data_AF-A0A8H5LEC7-F1
#
_entry.id   AF-A0A8H5LEC7-F1
#
_cell.length_a   1.000
_cell.length_b   1.000
_cell.length_c   1.000
_cell.angle_alpha   90.00
_cell.angle_beta   90.00
_cell.angle_gamma   90.00
#
_symmetry.space_group_name_H-M   'P 1'
#
loop_
_entity.id
_entity.type
_entity.pdbx_description
1 polymer ?
#
loop_
_entity_poly.entity_id
_entity_poly.type
_entity_poly.pdbx_seq_one_letter_code
_entity_poly.pdbx_strand_id
1 'polypeptide(L)'
;MEPTAEDRHNNSHSAHELERFHTPKEEFQTQPHHDYQRDESDPLYRSNSSPTPGSPQQSDKAIHHRRPSRAVALEKLRNRPKKLRKALIANILRWFASVLFVVAIYVILWYYSKLDIMSTTTKREFNALIIGLSLGLGMSITISLEAMAVEIRYWIISLRDWPDRETELILKAKDLTKIIQLTWVSKSRSLRSYAVAFIILNIISQIALAMLGLVYSTNTADSAAILHPGNVTVPDMSNIVTNRVLANKSQNNSQALGALRYTANSYGTIALGANWGGMDDIPKPGTLWDNNDPLAYCGGNSCTYVFQESTSRPKNYDLVVSTNRSVEATGNCRSWKVAKGGNGNEITITIDDDKKTQVNITAINGANQTTFMFNAAAPQGQTWSEVAAFEASSSQAWFYRCNVSIGPVVNAMRKEHYIGTNITSLATSAIALQGYGASSLGPTDSDRQFQSYPAESSYGQPMNGSTEDMGQVMSTFAIGVIAVTAQSATGIIVPGMQPQNGVVLQITKWMYVHLILGLSLGVQLLLGVGIAILSNLPSR
;
A
#
# COMPACT_ATOMS: atom_id res chain seq x y z
N MET A 1 -28.03 -12.84 73.75
CA MET A 1 -28.69 -14.13 73.53
C MET A 1 -28.59 -14.41 72.05
N GLU A 2 -27.64 -15.25 71.67
CA GLU A 2 -27.55 -15.96 70.40
C GLU A 2 -28.80 -16.87 70.17
N PRO A 3 -29.06 -17.46 68.97
CA PRO A 3 -28.03 -17.92 68.00
C PRO A 3 -28.34 -17.81 66.47
N THR A 4 -27.24 -17.81 65.67
CA THR A 4 -26.91 -18.59 64.44
C THR A 4 -27.88 -18.71 63.23
N ALA A 5 -27.48 -18.79 61.95
CA ALA A 5 -26.18 -18.96 61.27
C ALA A 5 -26.31 -18.75 59.74
N GLU A 6 -25.17 -18.42 59.11
CA GLU A 6 -24.65 -18.76 57.76
C GLU A 6 -25.48 -18.38 56.50
N ASP A 7 -24.93 -17.79 55.43
CA ASP A 7 -23.68 -18.19 54.76
C ASP A 7 -23.09 -17.06 53.86
N ARG A 8 -21.75 -16.95 53.93
CA ARG A 8 -20.70 -16.53 52.95
C ARG A 8 -20.69 -15.17 52.20
N HIS A 9 -19.71 -14.35 52.64
CA HIS A 9 -18.56 -13.76 51.90
C HIS A 9 -18.74 -13.40 50.41
N ASN A 10 -18.71 -12.13 49.96
CA ASN A 10 -17.85 -10.97 50.19
C ASN A 10 -16.45 -11.01 49.53
N ASN A 11 -16.34 -10.22 48.46
CA ASN A 11 -15.27 -9.32 48.01
C ASN A 11 -13.83 -9.78 47.74
N SER A 12 -13.43 -9.44 46.50
CA SER A 12 -12.21 -8.75 46.06
C SER A 12 -10.85 -9.22 46.59
N HIS A 13 -9.98 -9.65 45.67
CA HIS A 13 -8.68 -9.00 45.50
C HIS A 13 -8.10 -9.21 44.10
N SER A 14 -7.57 -8.11 43.60
CA SER A 14 -6.64 -7.91 42.50
C SER A 14 -5.53 -8.97 42.40
N ALA A 15 -5.28 -9.46 41.18
CA ALA A 15 -3.98 -9.98 40.79
C ALA A 15 -3.66 -9.56 39.35
N HIS A 16 -2.52 -8.87 39.21
CA HIS A 16 -1.85 -8.56 37.97
C HIS A 16 -1.64 -9.83 37.15
N GLU A 17 -2.05 -9.83 35.87
CA GLU A 17 -1.67 -10.87 34.93
C GLU A 17 -0.75 -10.27 33.86
N LEU A 18 0.51 -10.70 33.94
CA LEU A 18 1.59 -10.41 33.00
C LEU A 18 1.23 -10.94 31.60
N GLU A 19 1.29 -10.07 30.60
CA GLU A 19 1.29 -10.44 29.18
C GLU A 19 2.42 -11.44 28.89
N ARG A 20 2.01 -12.65 28.48
CA ARG A 20 2.92 -13.69 28.00
C ARG A 20 2.95 -13.62 26.47
N PHE A 21 4.08 -13.15 25.93
CA PHE A 21 4.43 -13.22 24.52
C PHE A 21 4.19 -14.63 23.94
N HIS A 22 3.29 -14.73 22.95
CA HIS A 22 3.16 -15.91 22.10
C HIS A 22 3.86 -15.64 20.77
N THR A 23 5.01 -16.27 20.57
CA THR A 23 5.69 -16.42 19.28
C THR A 23 4.89 -17.35 18.35
N PRO A 24 4.67 -17.01 17.07
CA PRO A 24 4.10 -17.93 16.09
C PRO A 24 5.09 -19.05 15.75
N LYS A 25 4.64 -20.30 15.85
CA LYS A 25 5.31 -21.50 15.32
C LYS A 25 5.14 -21.54 13.80
N GLU A 26 6.23 -21.78 13.08
CA GLU A 26 6.24 -22.15 11.67
C GLU A 26 5.53 -23.50 11.48
N GLU A 27 4.52 -23.53 10.62
CA GLU A 27 3.82 -24.75 10.22
C GLU A 27 4.36 -25.22 8.86
N PHE A 28 5.17 -26.27 8.89
CA PHE A 28 5.67 -26.99 7.73
C PHE A 28 4.55 -27.86 7.15
N GLN A 29 4.06 -27.54 5.95
CA GLN A 29 3.15 -28.42 5.21
C GLN A 29 3.94 -29.47 4.42
N THR A 30 3.77 -30.72 4.86
CA THR A 30 4.19 -31.97 4.23
C THR A 30 3.30 -32.31 3.02
N GLN A 31 3.93 -32.62 1.88
CA GLN A 31 3.28 -33.27 0.73
C GLN A 31 3.53 -34.79 0.75
N PRO A 32 2.63 -35.62 0.17
CA PRO A 32 2.57 -37.04 0.47
C PRO A 32 3.51 -37.91 -0.39
N HIS A 33 3.98 -38.98 0.26
CA HIS A 33 4.69 -40.13 -0.27
C HIS A 33 3.97 -40.82 -1.44
N HIS A 34 4.72 -41.21 -2.47
CA HIS A 34 4.38 -42.35 -3.33
C HIS A 34 5.59 -43.26 -3.53
N ASP A 35 5.27 -44.55 -3.47
CA ASP A 35 6.13 -45.72 -3.26
C ASP A 35 7.22 -45.99 -4.31
N TYR A 36 8.28 -46.61 -3.81
CA TYR A 36 9.31 -47.32 -4.56
C TYR A 36 8.84 -48.76 -4.80
N GLN A 37 8.89 -49.24 -6.05
CA GLN A 37 9.08 -50.67 -6.28
C GLN A 37 9.99 -50.93 -7.48
N ARG A 38 11.09 -51.62 -7.17
CA ARG A 38 12.08 -52.23 -8.06
C ARG A 38 11.51 -53.59 -8.48
N ASP A 39 11.61 -53.92 -9.76
CA ASP A 39 11.81 -55.30 -10.20
C ASP A 39 12.50 -55.38 -11.57
N GLU A 40 13.36 -56.38 -11.65
CA GLU A 40 14.34 -56.70 -12.68
C GLU A 40 13.92 -58.05 -13.29
N SER A 41 13.74 -58.15 -14.61
CA SER A 41 13.95 -59.39 -15.40
C SER A 41 13.63 -59.21 -16.90
N ASP A 42 14.68 -59.44 -17.70
CA ASP A 42 14.73 -59.84 -19.13
C ASP A 42 14.00 -61.20 -19.39
N PRO A 43 13.97 -61.84 -20.60
CA PRO A 43 14.42 -61.49 -21.96
C PRO A 43 13.48 -61.97 -23.13
N LEU A 44 13.91 -61.76 -24.39
CA LEU A 44 13.95 -62.74 -25.54
C LEU A 44 13.35 -62.31 -26.91
N TYR A 45 14.23 -62.48 -27.94
CA TYR A 45 14.00 -62.96 -29.33
C TYR A 45 13.23 -62.06 -30.32
N ARG A 46 13.67 -61.76 -31.55
CA ARG A 46 14.24 -62.53 -32.72
C ARG A 46 14.82 -61.48 -33.71
N SER A 47 15.65 -61.72 -34.72
CA SER A 47 16.07 -62.93 -35.47
C SER A 47 17.29 -62.59 -36.35
N ASN A 48 18.12 -63.61 -36.59
CA ASN A 48 19.23 -63.68 -37.55
C ASN A 48 18.76 -63.74 -39.02
N SER A 49 19.57 -63.27 -39.98
CA SER A 49 20.27 -64.14 -40.97
C SER A 49 21.05 -63.37 -42.07
N SER A 50 22.27 -63.86 -42.25
CA SER A 50 23.41 -63.72 -43.18
C SER A 50 23.12 -63.85 -44.72
N PRO A 51 24.10 -64.07 -45.62
CA PRO A 51 25.31 -63.28 -46.01
C PRO A 51 25.52 -63.23 -47.56
N THR A 52 26.58 -62.56 -48.06
CA THR A 52 27.24 -62.97 -49.34
C THR A 52 28.71 -62.48 -49.42
N PRO A 53 29.63 -63.23 -50.07
CA PRO A 53 31.07 -63.11 -49.91
C PRO A 53 31.83 -62.58 -51.15
N GLY A 54 33.07 -62.13 -50.95
CA GLY A 54 34.03 -61.82 -52.02
C GLY A 54 35.42 -61.45 -51.48
N SER A 55 36.32 -62.42 -51.47
CA SER A 55 37.79 -62.33 -51.34
C SER A 55 38.43 -61.83 -52.68
N PRO A 56 39.75 -61.53 -52.81
CA PRO A 56 40.88 -61.95 -51.97
C PRO A 56 41.98 -60.92 -51.62
N GLN A 57 42.56 -61.10 -50.42
CA GLN A 57 44.00 -61.30 -50.17
C GLN A 57 45.00 -60.31 -50.81
N GLN A 58 45.56 -59.38 -50.02
CA GLN A 58 46.97 -58.99 -50.22
C GLN A 58 47.66 -58.44 -48.96
N SER A 59 48.57 -59.26 -48.45
CA SER A 59 49.87 -58.96 -47.84
C SER A 59 49.97 -57.83 -46.82
N ASP A 60 50.27 -58.25 -45.59
CA ASP A 60 51.08 -57.53 -44.62
C ASP A 60 52.25 -56.79 -45.29
N LYS A 61 52.23 -55.46 -45.20
CA LYS A 61 53.43 -54.63 -45.17
C LYS A 61 53.25 -53.64 -44.03
N ALA A 62 53.98 -53.90 -42.96
CA ALA A 62 54.23 -52.96 -41.87
C ALA A 62 54.83 -51.68 -42.45
N ILE A 63 53.97 -50.70 -42.73
CA ILE A 63 54.39 -49.32 -42.95
C ILE A 63 54.32 -48.66 -41.58
N HIS A 64 55.50 -48.38 -41.03
CA HIS A 64 55.70 -47.49 -39.90
C HIS A 64 55.03 -46.14 -40.16
N HIS A 65 53.74 -46.02 -39.83
CA HIS A 65 53.15 -44.72 -39.55
C HIS A 65 53.66 -44.25 -38.20
N ARG A 66 54.82 -43.60 -38.27
CA ARG A 66 55.38 -42.70 -37.26
C ARG A 66 54.23 -41.79 -36.80
N ARG A 67 53.62 -42.09 -35.64
CA ARG A 67 52.77 -41.14 -34.91
C ARG A 67 53.58 -39.83 -34.89
N PRO A 68 53.06 -38.69 -35.37
CA PRO A 68 53.75 -37.43 -35.13
C PRO A 68 53.92 -37.33 -33.63
N SER A 69 55.17 -37.27 -33.16
CA SER A 69 55.52 -37.23 -31.75
C SER A 69 54.65 -36.16 -31.09
N ARG A 70 54.00 -36.46 -29.96
CA ARG A 70 53.16 -35.53 -29.18
C ARG A 70 53.85 -34.16 -28.99
N ALA A 71 55.19 -34.18 -28.91
CA ALA A 71 56.08 -33.02 -28.91
C ALA A 71 55.93 -32.10 -30.14
N VAL A 72 55.84 -32.64 -31.36
CA VAL A 72 55.67 -31.87 -32.60
C VAL A 72 54.28 -31.24 -32.68
N ALA A 73 53.24 -31.91 -32.13
CA ALA A 73 51.91 -31.34 -32.04
C ALA A 73 51.85 -30.19 -31.00
N LEU A 74 52.48 -30.36 -29.84
CA LEU A 74 52.65 -29.32 -28.81
C LEU A 74 53.48 -28.14 -29.32
N GLU A 75 54.53 -28.39 -30.10
CA GLU A 75 55.41 -27.36 -30.66
C GLU A 75 54.76 -26.57 -31.79
N LYS A 76 53.98 -27.23 -32.65
CA LYS A 76 53.16 -26.56 -33.68
C LYS A 76 51.98 -25.78 -33.07
N LEU A 77 51.51 -26.17 -31.89
CA LEU A 77 50.50 -25.44 -31.10
C LEU A 77 51.06 -24.25 -30.34
N ARG A 78 52.33 -24.31 -29.90
CA ARG A 78 53.09 -23.20 -29.28
C ARG A 78 53.29 -22.01 -30.23
N ASN A 79 53.36 -22.28 -31.54
CA ASN A 79 53.56 -21.27 -32.60
C ASN A 79 52.26 -20.73 -33.23
N ARG A 80 51.11 -20.79 -32.53
CA ARG A 80 49.84 -20.26 -33.06
C ARG A 80 49.94 -18.75 -33.31
N PRO A 81 49.49 -18.22 -34.47
CA PRO A 81 49.53 -16.79 -34.73
C PRO A 81 48.63 -16.05 -33.74
N LYS A 82 49.24 -15.13 -33.00
CA LYS A 82 48.60 -14.27 -32.00
C LYS A 82 47.56 -13.39 -32.68
N LYS A 83 46.30 -13.55 -32.31
CA LYS A 83 45.19 -12.73 -32.83
C LYS A 83 44.47 -12.04 -31.67
N LEU A 84 45.22 -11.25 -30.91
CA LEU A 84 44.73 -10.45 -29.78
C LEU A 84 43.47 -9.66 -30.16
N ARG A 85 43.45 -9.01 -31.33
CA ARG A 85 42.26 -8.30 -31.84
C ARG A 85 41.03 -9.19 -31.94
N LYS A 86 41.18 -10.43 -32.42
CA LYS A 86 40.05 -11.37 -32.56
C LYS A 86 39.54 -11.87 -31.20
N ALA A 87 40.44 -12.12 -30.25
CA ALA A 87 40.08 -12.52 -28.88
C ALA A 87 39.39 -11.37 -28.13
N LEU A 88 39.92 -10.14 -28.23
CA LEU A 88 39.30 -8.95 -27.64
C LEU A 88 37.92 -8.68 -28.21
N ILE A 89 37.75 -8.72 -29.53
CA ILE A 89 36.43 -8.53 -30.18
C ILE A 89 35.43 -9.60 -29.70
N ALA A 90 35.86 -10.87 -29.59
CA ALA A 90 35.00 -11.94 -29.11
C ALA A 90 34.57 -11.74 -27.64
N ASN A 91 35.48 -11.30 -26.77
CA ASN A 91 35.16 -11.03 -25.36
C ASN A 91 34.31 -9.76 -25.17
N ILE A 92 34.56 -8.72 -25.97
CA ILE A 92 33.73 -7.50 -25.97
C ILE A 92 32.30 -7.81 -26.45
N LEU A 93 32.14 -8.66 -27.48
CA LEU A 93 30.81 -9.03 -27.98
C LEU A 93 30.00 -9.81 -26.93
N ARG A 94 30.65 -10.73 -26.21
CA ARG A 94 30.02 -11.46 -25.09
C ARG A 94 29.67 -10.54 -23.92
N TRP A 95 30.56 -9.62 -23.58
CA TRP A 95 30.30 -8.59 -22.58
C TRP A 95 29.13 -7.69 -22.97
N PHE A 96 29.04 -7.28 -24.23
CA PHE A 96 27.92 -6.49 -24.74
C PHE A 96 26.59 -7.22 -24.60
N ALA A 97 26.56 -8.54 -24.83
CA ALA A 97 25.36 -9.34 -24.58
C ALA A 97 24.91 -9.27 -23.11
N SER A 98 25.86 -9.31 -22.16
CA SER A 98 25.57 -9.14 -20.74
C SER A 98 25.11 -7.71 -20.40
N VAL A 99 25.68 -6.69 -21.05
CA VAL A 99 25.23 -5.29 -20.92
C VAL A 99 23.76 -5.14 -21.35
N LEU A 100 23.34 -5.78 -22.44
CA LEU A 100 21.94 -5.72 -22.89
C LEU A 100 20.97 -6.26 -21.82
N PHE A 101 21.31 -7.38 -21.19
CA PHE A 101 20.51 -7.90 -20.07
C PHE A 101 20.49 -6.95 -18.87
N VAL A 102 21.63 -6.36 -18.51
CA VAL A 102 21.70 -5.39 -17.41
C VAL A 102 20.85 -4.15 -17.68
N VAL A 103 20.92 -3.61 -18.89
CA VAL A 103 20.10 -2.46 -19.30
C VAL A 103 18.62 -2.84 -19.25
N ALA A 104 18.23 -4.01 -19.75
CA ALA A 104 16.84 -4.47 -19.69
C ALA A 104 16.34 -4.62 -18.25
N ILE A 105 17.13 -5.22 -17.37
CA ILE A 105 16.83 -5.35 -15.93
C ILE A 105 16.64 -3.97 -15.31
N TYR A 106 17.55 -3.03 -15.58
CA TYR A 106 17.50 -1.68 -15.04
C TYR A 106 16.25 -0.92 -15.49
N VAL A 107 15.93 -0.99 -16.79
CA VAL A 107 14.74 -0.35 -17.37
C VAL A 107 13.46 -0.90 -16.75
N ILE A 108 13.36 -2.22 -16.56
CA ILE A 108 12.18 -2.83 -15.93
C ILE A 108 12.07 -2.40 -14.46
N LEU A 109 13.15 -2.46 -13.69
CA LEU A 109 13.13 -1.98 -12.30
C LEU A 109 12.72 -0.51 -12.21
N TRP A 110 13.25 0.34 -13.09
CA TRP A 110 12.91 1.75 -13.13
C TRP A 110 11.46 2.02 -13.53
N TYR A 111 10.97 1.39 -14.61
CA TYR A 111 9.60 1.56 -15.08
C TYR A 111 8.58 1.13 -14.03
N TYR A 112 8.73 -0.07 -13.46
CA TYR A 112 7.79 -0.57 -12.45
C TYR A 112 7.91 0.16 -11.10
N SER A 113 9.06 0.78 -10.79
CA SER A 113 9.20 1.64 -9.60
C SER A 113 8.44 2.97 -9.70
N LYS A 114 8.00 3.34 -10.90
CA LYS A 114 7.21 4.56 -11.16
C LYS A 114 5.71 4.32 -11.19
N LEU A 115 5.27 3.05 -11.11
CA LEU A 115 3.86 2.73 -11.04
C LEU A 115 3.39 2.90 -9.59
N ASP A 116 2.43 3.81 -9.38
CA ASP A 116 1.86 4.07 -8.04
C ASP A 116 1.17 2.83 -7.46
N ILE A 117 0.57 1.98 -8.30
CA ILE A 117 -0.11 0.75 -7.89
C ILE A 117 0.01 -0.31 -8.99
N MET A 118 0.45 -1.53 -8.64
CA MET A 118 0.43 -2.69 -9.52
C MET A 118 -0.70 -3.65 -9.17
N SER A 119 -1.41 -4.11 -10.19
CA SER A 119 -2.36 -5.22 -10.08
C SER A 119 -1.66 -6.56 -9.86
N THR A 120 -2.42 -7.58 -9.42
CA THR A 120 -1.93 -8.96 -9.29
C THR A 120 -1.36 -9.50 -10.61
N THR A 121 -1.96 -9.14 -11.74
CA THR A 121 -1.48 -9.54 -13.08
C THR A 121 -0.17 -8.84 -13.41
N THR A 122 -0.13 -7.51 -13.23
CA THR A 122 1.07 -6.69 -13.46
C THR A 122 2.24 -7.12 -12.57
N LYS A 123 1.96 -7.52 -11.33
CA LYS A 123 2.96 -8.11 -10.41
C LYS A 123 3.52 -9.43 -10.94
N ARG A 124 2.66 -10.30 -11.48
CA ARG A 124 3.09 -11.58 -12.08
C ARG A 124 3.97 -11.35 -13.30
N GLU A 125 3.62 -10.40 -14.15
CA GLU A 125 4.43 -9.99 -15.31
C GLU A 125 5.79 -9.46 -14.88
N PHE A 126 5.84 -8.53 -13.92
CA PHE A 126 7.09 -8.02 -13.37
C PHE A 126 7.98 -9.14 -12.83
N ASN A 127 7.43 -10.03 -12.00
CA ASN A 127 8.16 -11.16 -11.43
C ASN A 127 8.69 -12.11 -12.51
N ALA A 128 7.90 -12.41 -13.54
CA ALA A 128 8.33 -13.28 -14.63
C ALA A 128 9.49 -12.64 -15.44
N LEU A 129 9.38 -11.33 -15.74
CA LEU A 129 10.39 -10.60 -16.49
C LEU A 129 11.71 -10.48 -15.72
N ILE A 130 11.67 -10.09 -14.44
CA ILE A 130 12.88 -9.88 -13.64
C ILE A 130 13.62 -11.20 -13.39
N ILE A 131 12.89 -12.28 -13.10
CA ILE A 131 13.48 -13.62 -12.93
C ILE A 131 14.07 -14.10 -14.26
N GLY A 132 13.31 -14.00 -15.36
CA GLY A 132 13.76 -14.43 -16.68
C GLY A 132 15.02 -13.71 -17.15
N LEU A 133 15.07 -12.38 -17.01
CA LEU A 133 16.25 -11.58 -17.37
C LEU A 133 17.44 -11.84 -16.45
N SER A 134 17.22 -12.05 -15.15
CA SER A 134 18.31 -12.36 -14.21
C SER A 134 18.93 -13.73 -14.49
N LEU A 135 18.12 -14.73 -14.81
CA LEU A 135 18.60 -16.03 -15.28
C LEU A 135 19.33 -15.92 -16.61
N GLY A 136 18.80 -15.12 -17.55
CA GLY A 136 19.45 -14.78 -18.82
C GLY A 136 20.84 -14.18 -18.65
N LEU A 137 20.95 -13.19 -17.76
CA LEU A 137 22.22 -12.56 -17.39
C LEU A 137 23.18 -13.57 -16.76
N GLY A 138 22.72 -14.40 -15.82
CA GLY A 138 23.52 -15.44 -15.19
C GLY A 138 24.08 -16.44 -16.19
N MET A 139 23.24 -16.93 -17.12
CA MET A 139 23.69 -17.80 -18.22
C MET A 139 24.70 -17.10 -19.14
N SER A 140 24.48 -15.83 -19.48
CA SER A 140 25.41 -15.05 -20.30
C SER A 140 26.80 -14.94 -19.67
N ILE A 141 26.86 -14.69 -18.35
CA ILE A 141 28.12 -14.62 -17.60
C ILE A 141 28.82 -15.99 -17.58
N THR A 142 28.09 -17.08 -17.32
CA THR A 142 28.66 -18.43 -17.33
C THR A 142 29.25 -18.79 -18.70
N ILE A 143 28.51 -18.55 -19.79
CA ILE A 143 29.01 -18.77 -21.17
C ILE A 143 30.28 -17.94 -21.43
N SER A 144 30.31 -16.69 -20.95
CA SER A 144 31.47 -15.82 -21.07
C SER A 144 32.68 -16.38 -20.30
N LEU A 145 32.48 -16.89 -19.09
CA LEU A 145 33.51 -17.51 -18.26
C LEU A 145 34.05 -18.80 -18.89
N GLU A 146 33.18 -19.68 -19.39
CA GLU A 146 33.61 -20.91 -20.08
C GLU A 146 34.46 -20.59 -21.32
N ALA A 147 34.05 -19.61 -22.13
CA ALA A 147 34.84 -19.16 -23.27
C ALA A 147 36.21 -18.62 -22.86
N MET A 148 36.27 -17.84 -21.78
CA MET A 148 37.52 -17.35 -21.20
C MET A 148 38.43 -18.49 -20.69
N ALA A 149 37.86 -19.55 -20.09
CA ALA A 149 38.61 -20.73 -19.65
C ALA A 149 39.25 -21.48 -20.83
N VAL A 150 38.54 -21.58 -21.95
CA VAL A 150 39.07 -22.18 -23.19
C VAL A 150 40.19 -21.33 -23.80
N GLU A 151 40.12 -20.01 -23.67
CA GLU A 151 41.15 -19.09 -24.18
C GLU A 151 42.44 -19.15 -23.33
N ILE A 152 42.32 -19.21 -21.99
CA ILE A 152 43.49 -19.24 -21.09
C ILE A 152 44.22 -20.60 -21.04
N ARG A 153 43.56 -21.71 -21.41
CA ARG A 153 44.12 -23.08 -21.28
C ARG A 153 45.52 -23.23 -21.90
N TYR A 154 45.77 -22.58 -23.04
CA TYR A 154 47.05 -22.66 -23.74
C TYR A 154 48.16 -21.89 -23.04
N TRP A 155 47.81 -20.75 -22.42
CA TRP A 155 48.74 -19.99 -21.61
C TRP A 155 49.13 -20.76 -20.35
N ILE A 156 48.17 -21.41 -19.67
CA ILE A 156 48.44 -22.26 -18.50
C ILE A 156 49.41 -23.41 -18.86
N ILE A 157 49.23 -24.05 -20.02
CA ILE A 157 50.15 -25.10 -20.50
C ILE A 157 51.55 -24.53 -20.77
N SER A 158 51.66 -23.26 -21.20
CA SER A 158 52.95 -22.63 -21.48
C SER A 158 53.75 -22.23 -20.24
N LEU A 159 53.14 -22.18 -19.05
CA LEU A 159 53.82 -21.73 -17.83
C LEU A 159 54.76 -22.78 -17.21
N ARG A 160 54.50 -24.07 -17.46
CA ARG A 160 55.24 -25.18 -16.85
C ARG A 160 54.96 -26.49 -17.59
N ASP A 161 55.90 -27.42 -17.56
CA ASP A 161 55.64 -28.81 -17.98
C ASP A 161 54.69 -29.51 -17.00
N TRP A 162 53.52 -29.89 -17.50
CA TRP A 162 52.47 -30.57 -16.74
C TRP A 162 52.51 -32.09 -16.99
N PRO A 163 52.19 -32.93 -15.99
CA PRO A 163 52.02 -34.37 -16.18
C PRO A 163 50.99 -34.69 -17.28
N ASP A 164 51.21 -35.74 -18.07
CA ASP A 164 50.38 -36.11 -19.24
C ASP A 164 48.87 -36.15 -18.94
N ARG A 165 48.50 -36.66 -17.75
CA ARG A 165 47.11 -36.73 -17.29
C ARG A 165 46.52 -35.33 -17.04
N GLU A 166 47.29 -34.40 -16.49
CA GLU A 166 46.83 -33.02 -16.24
C GLU A 166 46.73 -32.23 -17.55
N THR A 167 47.68 -32.39 -18.46
CA THR A 167 47.66 -31.78 -19.81
C THR A 167 46.43 -32.21 -20.61
N GLU A 168 46.06 -33.49 -20.54
CA GLU A 168 44.86 -34.00 -21.20
C GLU A 168 43.57 -33.42 -20.61
N LEU A 169 43.48 -33.30 -19.28
CA LEU A 169 42.32 -32.67 -18.64
C LEU A 169 42.24 -31.17 -18.94
N ILE A 170 43.37 -30.44 -18.99
CA ILE A 170 43.40 -29.00 -19.36
C ILE A 170 42.97 -28.80 -20.82
N LEU A 171 43.41 -29.66 -21.75
CA LEU A 171 42.99 -29.59 -23.15
C LEU A 171 41.51 -29.93 -23.34
N LYS A 172 40.95 -30.81 -22.50
CA LYS A 172 39.54 -31.20 -22.47
C LYS A 172 38.64 -30.28 -21.61
N ALA A 173 39.20 -29.26 -20.96
CA ALA A 173 38.47 -28.27 -20.17
C ALA A 173 37.70 -27.30 -21.08
N LYS A 174 36.67 -27.82 -21.75
CA LYS A 174 35.73 -27.05 -22.57
C LYS A 174 34.48 -26.65 -21.79
N ASP A 175 34.06 -27.51 -20.86
CA ASP A 175 32.81 -27.39 -20.11
C ASP A 175 33.08 -27.43 -18.61
N LEU A 176 32.21 -26.78 -17.81
CA LEU A 176 32.30 -26.70 -16.35
C LEU A 176 32.54 -28.07 -15.68
N THR A 177 31.92 -29.14 -16.16
CA THR A 177 32.08 -30.52 -15.65
C THR A 177 33.52 -31.02 -15.70
N LYS A 178 34.28 -30.64 -16.75
CA LYS A 178 35.68 -31.06 -16.91
C LYS A 178 36.61 -30.24 -16.03
N ILE A 179 36.27 -28.98 -15.77
CA ILE A 179 36.98 -28.11 -14.81
C ILE A 179 36.74 -28.60 -13.36
N ILE A 180 35.54 -29.07 -13.04
CA ILE A 180 35.24 -29.74 -11.76
C ILE A 180 36.08 -31.01 -11.64
N GLN A 181 36.09 -31.88 -12.66
CA GLN A 181 36.94 -33.09 -12.64
C GLN A 181 38.42 -32.75 -12.46
N LEU A 182 38.90 -31.66 -13.07
CA LEU A 182 40.28 -31.17 -12.90
C LEU A 182 40.60 -30.79 -11.44
N THR A 183 39.61 -30.26 -10.72
CA THR A 183 39.76 -29.85 -9.31
C THR A 183 39.98 -31.05 -8.37
N TRP A 184 39.37 -32.19 -8.68
CA TRP A 184 39.44 -33.41 -7.85
C TRP A 184 40.59 -34.34 -8.24
N VAL A 185 40.99 -34.36 -9.51
CA VAL A 185 41.99 -35.30 -10.03
C VAL A 185 43.41 -34.74 -10.00
N SER A 186 43.59 -33.41 -10.06
CA SER A 186 44.93 -32.80 -10.10
C SER A 186 45.62 -32.83 -8.74
N LYS A 187 46.93 -33.14 -8.75
CA LYS A 187 47.80 -33.07 -7.56
C LYS A 187 48.47 -31.71 -7.38
N SER A 188 48.46 -30.85 -8.41
CA SER A 188 49.09 -29.53 -8.38
C SER A 188 48.23 -28.48 -7.66
N ARG A 189 48.81 -27.85 -6.63
CA ARG A 189 48.13 -26.79 -5.85
C ARG A 189 47.76 -25.57 -6.70
N SER A 190 48.60 -25.21 -7.67
CA SER A 190 48.36 -24.04 -8.54
C SER A 190 47.20 -24.28 -9.50
N LEU A 191 47.15 -25.42 -10.18
CA LEU A 191 46.06 -25.75 -11.10
C LEU A 191 44.72 -25.89 -10.37
N ARG A 192 44.75 -26.52 -9.19
CA ARG A 192 43.58 -26.60 -8.31
C ARG A 192 43.09 -25.22 -7.89
N SER A 193 43.98 -24.28 -7.58
CA SER A 193 43.57 -22.90 -7.21
C SER A 193 42.86 -22.16 -8.35
N TYR A 194 43.31 -22.31 -9.60
CA TYR A 194 42.65 -21.73 -10.77
C TYR A 194 41.27 -22.35 -11.03
N ALA A 195 41.16 -23.67 -10.94
CA ALA A 195 39.90 -24.36 -11.13
C ALA A 195 38.88 -24.02 -10.02
N VAL A 196 39.33 -23.93 -8.77
CA VAL A 196 38.50 -23.50 -7.62
C VAL A 196 38.05 -22.04 -7.79
N ALA A 197 38.96 -21.13 -8.16
CA ALA A 197 38.61 -19.72 -8.39
C ALA A 197 37.57 -19.58 -9.51
N PHE A 198 37.69 -20.35 -10.58
CA PHE A 198 36.72 -20.38 -11.67
C PHE A 198 35.32 -20.83 -11.21
N ILE A 199 35.25 -21.88 -10.40
CA ILE A 199 33.98 -22.40 -9.85
C ILE A 199 33.38 -21.37 -8.89
N ILE A 200 34.19 -20.78 -8.01
CA ILE A 200 33.75 -19.74 -7.05
C ILE A 200 33.19 -18.53 -7.80
N LEU A 201 33.86 -18.04 -8.84
CA LEU A 201 33.39 -16.90 -9.63
C LEU A 201 32.03 -17.17 -10.29
N ASN A 202 31.81 -18.39 -10.81
CA ASN A 202 30.51 -18.77 -11.35
C ASN A 202 29.44 -18.81 -10.26
N ILE A 203 29.72 -19.41 -9.10
CA ILE A 203 28.77 -19.51 -7.99
C ILE A 203 28.44 -18.11 -7.43
N ILE A 204 29.45 -17.28 -7.15
CA ILE A 204 29.28 -15.92 -6.62
C ILE A 204 28.46 -15.08 -7.60
N SER A 205 28.69 -15.19 -8.91
CA SER A 205 27.91 -14.44 -9.91
C SER A 205 26.43 -14.82 -9.86
N GLN A 206 26.10 -16.11 -9.74
CA GLN A 206 24.71 -16.56 -9.63
C GLN A 206 24.06 -16.13 -8.30
N ILE A 207 24.81 -16.20 -7.20
CA ILE A 207 24.32 -15.74 -5.89
C ILE A 207 24.06 -14.23 -5.92
N ALA A 208 24.98 -13.43 -6.48
CA ALA A 208 24.82 -11.98 -6.58
C ALA A 208 23.58 -11.59 -7.40
N LEU A 209 23.32 -12.31 -8.50
CA LEU A 209 22.11 -12.09 -9.31
C LEU A 209 20.83 -12.56 -8.61
N ALA A 210 20.86 -13.67 -7.88
CA ALA A 210 19.73 -14.11 -7.08
C ALA A 210 19.41 -13.12 -5.95
N MET A 211 20.44 -12.50 -5.36
CA MET A 211 20.28 -11.45 -4.36
C MET A 211 19.60 -10.19 -4.91
N LEU A 212 19.58 -9.97 -6.23
CA LEU A 212 18.81 -8.87 -6.83
C LEU A 212 17.31 -8.98 -6.49
N GLY A 213 16.80 -10.22 -6.36
CA GLY A 213 15.44 -10.51 -5.91
C GLY A 213 15.12 -10.07 -4.48
N LEU A 214 16.16 -9.83 -3.66
CA LEU A 214 16.03 -9.33 -2.28
C LEU A 214 16.16 -7.80 -2.19
N VAL A 215 16.60 -7.12 -3.26
CA VAL A 215 16.84 -5.66 -3.24
C VAL A 215 15.54 -4.87 -3.46
N TYR A 216 14.53 -5.51 -4.04
CA TYR A 216 13.19 -4.94 -4.18
C TYR A 216 12.22 -5.68 -3.26
N SER A 217 11.27 -4.93 -2.68
CA SER A 217 10.11 -5.49 -1.99
C SER A 217 8.85 -5.17 -2.78
N THR A 218 7.91 -6.11 -2.81
CA THR A 218 6.56 -5.86 -3.29
C THR A 218 5.64 -5.72 -2.09
N ASN A 219 5.49 -4.49 -1.59
CA ASN A 219 4.64 -4.19 -0.43
C ASN A 219 3.20 -3.97 -0.87
N THR A 220 2.24 -4.10 0.05
CA THR A 220 0.87 -3.65 -0.21
C THR A 220 0.86 -2.14 -0.45
N ALA A 221 -0.03 -1.68 -1.33
CA ALA A 221 -0.26 -0.26 -1.52
C ALA A 221 -1.02 0.28 -0.32
N ASP A 222 -0.38 1.18 0.43
CA ASP A 222 -0.96 1.76 1.65
C ASP A 222 -1.68 3.10 1.37
N SER A 223 -1.55 3.66 0.16
CA SER A 223 -2.15 4.95 -0.23
C SER A 223 -3.42 4.83 -1.07
N ALA A 224 -3.59 3.75 -1.84
CA ALA A 224 -4.73 3.60 -2.74
C ALA A 224 -5.01 2.13 -3.09
N ALA A 225 -6.29 1.84 -3.33
CA ALA A 225 -6.76 0.51 -3.68
C ALA A 225 -6.98 0.38 -5.18
N ILE A 226 -6.93 -0.86 -5.68
CA ILE A 226 -7.40 -1.19 -7.02
C ILE A 226 -8.90 -1.43 -6.95
N LEU A 227 -9.64 -0.73 -7.79
CA LEU A 227 -11.09 -0.83 -7.84
C LEU A 227 -11.53 -1.79 -8.95
N HIS A 228 -12.37 -2.77 -8.60
CA HIS A 228 -12.98 -3.70 -9.56
C HIS A 228 -14.50 -3.76 -9.38
N PRO A 229 -15.29 -3.95 -10.47
CA PRO A 229 -16.73 -4.12 -10.33
C PRO A 229 -17.08 -5.30 -9.41
N GLY A 230 -17.88 -5.04 -8.38
CA GLY A 230 -18.21 -6.03 -7.36
C GLY A 230 -19.23 -5.49 -6.36
N ASN A 231 -19.39 -6.17 -5.22
CA ASN A 231 -20.25 -5.70 -4.15
C ASN A 231 -19.43 -4.90 -3.13
N VAL A 232 -19.95 -3.73 -2.76
CA VAL A 232 -19.39 -2.82 -1.75
C VAL A 232 -20.38 -2.63 -0.62
N THR A 233 -19.86 -2.34 0.56
CA THR A 233 -20.65 -1.89 1.70
C THR A 233 -20.67 -0.36 1.68
N VAL A 234 -21.88 0.21 1.68
CA VAL A 234 -22.12 1.65 1.84
C VAL A 234 -22.88 1.90 3.15
N PRO A 235 -22.71 3.05 3.81
CA PRO A 235 -23.50 3.38 4.98
C PRO A 235 -24.98 3.61 4.61
N ASP A 236 -25.90 3.08 5.43
CA ASP A 236 -27.33 3.39 5.31
C ASP A 236 -27.62 4.82 5.80
N MET A 237 -27.76 5.73 4.85
CA MET A 237 -28.05 7.14 5.10
C MET A 237 -29.54 7.47 5.04
N SER A 238 -30.43 6.50 5.29
CA SER A 238 -31.88 6.76 5.30
C SER A 238 -32.35 7.54 6.54
N ASN A 239 -31.76 7.27 7.72
CA ASN A 239 -32.14 7.88 9.00
C ASN A 239 -30.94 8.02 9.95
N ILE A 240 -31.03 8.96 10.90
CA ILE A 240 -30.08 9.05 12.01
C ILE A 240 -30.31 7.86 12.95
N VAL A 241 -29.24 7.13 13.25
CA VAL A 241 -29.25 6.05 14.25
C VAL A 241 -28.90 6.63 15.62
N THR A 242 -29.71 6.35 16.65
CA THR A 242 -29.54 6.95 17.99
C THR A 242 -28.81 6.08 19.00
N ASN A 243 -28.55 4.81 18.65
CA ASN A 243 -27.99 3.79 19.56
C ASN A 243 -26.56 4.06 20.04
N ARG A 244 -25.82 4.96 19.39
CA ARG A 244 -24.48 5.38 19.83
C ARG A 244 -24.51 6.35 21.00
N VAL A 245 -25.61 7.05 21.19
CA VAL A 245 -25.74 8.12 22.18
C VAL A 245 -26.80 7.78 23.24
N LEU A 246 -27.81 6.98 22.89
CA LEU A 246 -28.89 6.59 23.79
C LEU A 246 -28.78 5.13 24.23
N ALA A 247 -28.87 4.90 25.54
CA ALA A 247 -28.72 3.58 26.16
C ALA A 247 -29.87 2.60 25.85
N ASN A 248 -31.07 3.09 25.55
CA ASN A 248 -32.25 2.25 25.33
C ASN A 248 -32.44 1.90 23.86
N LYS A 249 -32.20 0.62 23.54
CA LYS A 249 -32.42 0.01 22.21
C LYS A 249 -33.90 -0.22 21.86
N SER A 250 -34.86 0.31 22.63
CA SER A 250 -36.27 0.08 22.30
C SER A 250 -36.61 0.85 21.02
N GLN A 251 -36.83 0.10 19.93
CA GLN A 251 -37.09 0.62 18.59
C GLN A 251 -38.25 1.63 18.53
N ASN A 252 -39.15 1.61 19.51
CA ASN A 252 -40.31 2.49 19.56
C ASN A 252 -40.00 3.91 20.11
N ASN A 253 -38.93 4.09 20.90
CA ASN A 253 -38.52 5.39 21.42
C ASN A 253 -37.31 5.99 20.69
N SER A 254 -36.52 5.19 19.96
CA SER A 254 -35.38 5.66 19.16
C SER A 254 -35.75 6.55 17.97
N GLN A 255 -37.04 6.61 17.61
CA GLN A 255 -37.59 7.49 16.55
C GLN A 255 -38.32 8.74 17.10
N ALA A 256 -38.36 8.93 18.42
CA ALA A 256 -38.94 10.15 18.97
C ALA A 256 -38.15 11.37 18.51
N LEU A 257 -38.83 12.42 18.03
CA LEU A 257 -38.18 13.60 17.45
C LEU A 257 -37.16 14.24 18.42
N GLY A 258 -37.44 14.25 19.73
CA GLY A 258 -36.49 14.71 20.74
C GLY A 258 -35.19 13.91 20.77
N ALA A 259 -35.26 12.58 20.67
CA ALA A 259 -34.10 11.70 20.60
C ALA A 259 -33.26 11.95 19.34
N LEU A 260 -33.92 12.14 18.19
CA LEU A 260 -33.25 12.44 16.92
C LEU A 260 -32.55 13.80 16.95
N ARG A 261 -33.22 14.83 17.47
CA ARG A 261 -32.67 16.19 17.67
C ARG A 261 -31.44 16.17 18.59
N TYR A 262 -31.53 15.49 19.74
CA TYR A 262 -30.41 15.32 20.67
C TYR A 262 -29.24 14.57 20.02
N THR A 263 -29.53 13.50 19.26
CA THR A 263 -28.51 12.72 18.56
C THR A 263 -27.82 13.55 17.48
N ALA A 264 -28.56 14.34 16.70
CA ALA A 264 -27.99 15.22 15.68
C ALA A 264 -27.00 16.23 16.28
N ASN A 265 -27.38 16.90 17.39
CA ASN A 265 -26.46 17.80 18.10
C ASN A 265 -25.23 17.07 18.66
N SER A 266 -25.45 15.88 19.24
CA SER A 266 -24.37 15.03 19.76
C SER A 266 -23.40 14.63 18.66
N TYR A 267 -23.87 14.31 17.46
CA TYR A 267 -23.03 13.94 16.32
C TYR A 267 -22.19 15.10 15.81
N GLY A 268 -22.76 16.32 15.71
CA GLY A 268 -21.97 17.50 15.37
C GLY A 268 -20.95 17.87 16.46
N THR A 269 -21.25 17.55 17.73
CA THR A 269 -20.29 17.68 18.84
C THR A 269 -19.20 16.62 18.77
N ILE A 270 -19.52 15.36 18.46
CA ILE A 270 -18.53 14.28 18.27
C ILE A 270 -17.56 14.62 17.13
N ALA A 271 -18.06 15.26 16.06
CA ALA A 271 -17.24 15.67 14.92
C ALA A 271 -16.12 16.66 15.30
N LEU A 272 -16.23 17.39 16.43
CA LEU A 272 -15.15 18.24 16.94
C LEU A 272 -13.87 17.46 17.27
N GLY A 273 -14.01 16.20 17.68
CA GLY A 273 -12.87 15.36 18.03
C GLY A 273 -12.15 14.76 16.82
N ALA A 274 -12.63 15.02 15.60
CA ALA A 274 -12.07 14.47 14.38
C ALA A 274 -11.07 15.42 13.70
N ASN A 275 -10.27 14.86 12.79
CA ASN A 275 -9.39 15.64 11.92
C ASN A 275 -10.19 16.31 10.80
N TRP A 276 -9.83 17.53 10.42
CA TRP A 276 -10.46 18.31 9.35
C TRP A 276 -9.42 18.70 8.30
N GLY A 277 -9.78 18.60 7.03
CA GLY A 277 -8.90 18.90 5.89
C GLY A 277 -9.29 20.21 5.21
N GLY A 278 -8.38 20.77 4.41
CA GLY A 278 -8.71 21.87 3.49
C GLY A 278 -9.39 21.35 2.22
N MET A 279 -10.02 22.24 1.44
CA MET A 279 -10.61 21.87 0.15
C MET A 279 -9.59 21.30 -0.85
N ASP A 280 -8.31 21.69 -0.74
CA ASP A 280 -7.22 21.18 -1.59
C ASP A 280 -6.79 19.74 -1.21
N ASP A 281 -7.17 19.27 -0.03
CA ASP A 281 -6.82 17.94 0.51
C ASP A 281 -7.86 16.86 0.17
N ILE A 282 -8.90 17.19 -0.61
CA ILE A 282 -9.96 16.24 -0.97
C ILE A 282 -9.34 15.04 -1.70
N PRO A 283 -9.54 13.80 -1.20
CA PRO A 283 -8.89 12.62 -1.72
C PRO A 283 -9.43 12.26 -3.10
N LYS A 284 -8.55 11.71 -3.94
CA LYS A 284 -8.97 11.15 -5.22
C LYS A 284 -9.78 9.87 -4.98
N PRO A 285 -10.77 9.55 -5.85
CA PRO A 285 -11.51 8.30 -5.75
C PRO A 285 -10.56 7.08 -5.76
N GLY A 286 -10.76 6.15 -4.82
CA GLY A 286 -9.93 4.96 -4.63
C GLY A 286 -8.76 5.13 -3.65
N THR A 287 -8.55 6.33 -3.10
CA THR A 287 -7.60 6.55 -2.00
C THR A 287 -8.05 5.75 -0.78
N LEU A 288 -7.11 5.07 -0.11
CA LEU A 288 -7.42 4.35 1.13
C LEU A 288 -7.75 5.35 2.23
N TRP A 289 -8.73 5.00 3.08
CA TRP A 289 -9.18 5.85 4.18
C TRP A 289 -9.04 5.11 5.51
N ASP A 290 -8.49 5.79 6.50
CA ASP A 290 -8.41 5.35 7.89
C ASP A 290 -8.93 6.41 8.88
N ASN A 291 -8.91 6.12 10.18
CA ASN A 291 -9.43 7.02 11.21
C ASN A 291 -8.53 8.25 11.48
N ASN A 292 -7.30 8.27 10.97
CA ASN A 292 -6.41 9.43 11.06
C ASN A 292 -6.66 10.42 9.92
N ASP A 293 -7.26 9.98 8.81
CA ASP A 293 -7.62 10.85 7.70
C ASP A 293 -8.70 11.88 8.09
N PRO A 294 -8.77 13.02 7.40
CA PRO A 294 -9.80 14.02 7.63
C PRO A 294 -11.21 13.44 7.49
N LEU A 295 -12.08 13.79 8.45
CA LEU A 295 -13.50 13.44 8.47
C LEU A 295 -14.24 14.15 7.33
N ALA A 296 -13.96 15.44 7.14
CA ALA A 296 -14.52 16.30 6.12
C ALA A 296 -13.55 17.44 5.79
N TYR A 297 -13.84 18.14 4.69
CA TYR A 297 -12.96 19.13 4.06
C TYR A 297 -13.66 20.48 4.02
N CYS A 298 -13.11 21.50 4.66
CA CYS A 298 -13.74 22.81 4.81
C CYS A 298 -12.94 23.92 4.13
N GLY A 299 -13.65 24.95 3.67
CA GLY A 299 -13.05 26.16 3.09
C GLY A 299 -14.09 27.28 2.97
N GLY A 300 -13.75 28.46 3.48
CA GLY A 300 -14.68 29.58 3.59
C GLY A 300 -15.94 29.17 4.36
N ASN A 301 -17.11 29.47 3.82
CA ASN A 301 -18.40 29.12 4.43
C ASN A 301 -18.97 27.75 4.02
N SER A 302 -18.15 26.88 3.43
CA SER A 302 -18.56 25.56 2.92
C SER A 302 -17.71 24.43 3.48
N CYS A 303 -18.33 23.27 3.67
CA CYS A 303 -17.64 22.03 4.00
C CYS A 303 -18.20 20.84 3.22
N THR A 304 -17.31 19.95 2.78
CA THR A 304 -17.63 18.78 1.96
C THR A 304 -17.27 17.49 2.69
N TYR A 305 -18.19 16.53 2.70
CA TYR A 305 -17.95 15.15 3.11
C TYR A 305 -17.85 14.25 1.88
N VAL A 306 -16.81 13.41 1.84
CA VAL A 306 -16.62 12.39 0.80
C VAL A 306 -17.05 11.05 1.38
N PHE A 307 -17.96 10.36 0.70
CA PHE A 307 -18.43 9.06 1.15
C PHE A 307 -17.34 8.00 1.02
N GLN A 308 -17.23 7.15 2.04
CA GLN A 308 -16.38 5.97 1.98
C GLN A 308 -17.17 4.71 1.60
N GLU A 309 -16.49 3.79 0.92
CA GLU A 309 -16.98 2.45 0.58
C GLU A 309 -16.01 1.40 1.09
N SER A 310 -16.54 0.26 1.54
CA SER A 310 -15.71 -0.85 2.02
C SER A 310 -16.03 -2.18 1.37
N THR A 311 -15.18 -3.18 1.60
CA THR A 311 -15.40 -4.54 1.09
C THR A 311 -16.65 -5.19 1.68
N SER A 312 -17.48 -5.82 0.84
CA SER A 312 -18.75 -6.46 1.22
C SER A 312 -18.64 -7.67 2.17
N ARG A 313 -17.45 -8.17 2.48
CA ARG A 313 -17.27 -9.37 3.32
C ARG A 313 -16.21 -9.11 4.38
N PRO A 314 -16.41 -9.63 5.61
CA PRO A 314 -15.41 -9.56 6.64
C PRO A 314 -14.21 -10.40 6.19
N LYS A 315 -13.18 -9.72 5.70
CA LYS A 315 -11.81 -10.23 5.82
C LYS A 315 -11.29 -9.78 7.19
N ASN A 316 -10.12 -10.26 7.59
CA ASN A 316 -9.48 -9.81 8.84
C ASN A 316 -9.19 -8.29 8.88
N TYR A 317 -9.39 -7.59 7.76
CA TYR A 317 -9.31 -6.15 7.59
C TYR A 317 -10.31 -5.73 6.50
N ASP A 318 -11.16 -4.75 6.79
CA ASP A 318 -12.01 -4.12 5.78
C ASP A 318 -11.21 -3.01 5.10
N LEU A 319 -11.08 -3.09 3.77
CA LEU A 319 -10.47 -2.00 3.01
C LEU A 319 -11.52 -0.93 2.80
N VAL A 320 -11.26 0.25 3.33
CA VAL A 320 -12.12 1.43 3.19
C VAL A 320 -11.46 2.39 2.21
N VAL A 321 -12.23 2.89 1.25
CA VAL A 321 -11.74 3.83 0.25
C VAL A 321 -12.66 5.03 0.09
N SER A 322 -12.09 6.19 -0.19
CA SER A 322 -12.83 7.37 -0.60
C SER A 322 -13.44 7.17 -1.99
N THR A 323 -14.72 7.50 -2.14
CA THR A 323 -15.43 7.41 -3.43
C THR A 323 -15.35 8.71 -4.21
N ASN A 324 -15.96 8.75 -5.40
CA ASN A 324 -16.23 9.99 -6.12
C ASN A 324 -17.55 10.67 -5.69
N ARG A 325 -18.20 10.17 -4.62
CA ARG A 325 -19.45 10.72 -4.11
C ARG A 325 -19.16 11.68 -2.97
N SER A 326 -19.77 12.84 -3.02
CA SER A 326 -19.61 13.85 -1.98
C SER A 326 -20.92 14.60 -1.74
N VAL A 327 -21.00 15.23 -0.57
CA VAL A 327 -22.08 16.13 -0.20
C VAL A 327 -21.49 17.37 0.44
N GLU A 328 -22.09 18.51 0.16
CA GLU A 328 -21.63 19.82 0.61
C GLU A 328 -22.63 20.41 1.60
N ALA A 329 -22.13 21.04 2.65
CA ALA A 329 -22.88 21.89 3.57
C ALA A 329 -22.39 23.33 3.46
N THR A 330 -23.30 24.29 3.41
CA THR A 330 -22.97 25.72 3.29
C THR A 330 -23.71 26.54 4.34
N GLY A 331 -23.03 27.51 4.94
CA GLY A 331 -23.63 28.46 5.90
C GLY A 331 -23.59 29.89 5.37
N ASN A 332 -24.73 30.43 4.96
CA ASN A 332 -24.83 31.82 4.48
C ASN A 332 -25.40 32.72 5.56
N CYS A 333 -24.57 33.56 6.16
CA CYS A 333 -24.94 34.39 7.30
C CYS A 333 -25.11 35.87 6.98
N ARG A 334 -25.95 36.53 7.77
CA ARG A 334 -26.01 37.99 7.93
C ARG A 334 -25.74 38.31 9.40
N SER A 335 -25.05 39.41 9.66
CA SER A 335 -24.69 39.84 11.01
C SER A 335 -25.17 41.26 11.30
N TRP A 336 -25.49 41.51 12.56
CA TRP A 336 -25.83 42.83 13.09
C TRP A 336 -25.18 43.01 14.45
N LYS A 337 -24.65 44.21 14.70
CA LYS A 337 -24.17 44.57 16.03
C LYS A 337 -25.35 44.69 16.98
N VAL A 338 -25.18 44.32 18.25
CA VAL A 338 -26.24 44.47 19.26
C VAL A 338 -26.10 45.80 19.99
N ALA A 339 -27.14 46.62 19.94
CA ALA A 339 -27.19 47.95 20.53
C ALA A 339 -27.66 47.96 21.99
N LYS A 340 -28.55 47.03 22.38
CA LYS A 340 -29.05 46.85 23.76
C LYS A 340 -29.27 45.36 24.06
N GLY A 341 -29.08 44.97 25.33
CA GLY A 341 -29.24 43.57 25.79
C GLY A 341 -28.06 42.65 25.45
N GLY A 342 -26.91 43.21 25.02
CA GLY A 342 -25.77 42.42 24.52
C GLY A 342 -25.09 41.53 25.55
N ASN A 343 -25.27 41.79 26.85
CA ASN A 343 -24.68 41.01 27.94
C ASN A 343 -25.34 39.64 28.16
N GLY A 344 -26.41 39.31 27.43
CA GLY A 344 -27.12 38.03 27.53
C GLY A 344 -27.93 37.84 28.81
N ASN A 345 -28.22 38.92 29.54
CA ASN A 345 -29.05 38.92 30.77
C ASN A 345 -30.51 39.31 30.51
N GLU A 346 -30.86 39.64 29.27
CA GLU A 346 -32.19 40.07 28.84
C GLU A 346 -32.69 39.15 27.73
N ILE A 347 -33.99 38.84 27.72
CA ILE A 347 -34.58 38.00 26.66
C ILE A 347 -34.80 38.76 25.34
N THR A 348 -34.83 40.08 25.39
CA THR A 348 -35.03 40.93 24.22
C THR A 348 -33.78 41.74 23.99
N ILE A 349 -33.18 41.58 22.81
CA ILE A 349 -32.05 42.39 22.36
C ILE A 349 -32.52 43.39 21.30
N THR A 350 -31.83 44.50 21.18
CA THR A 350 -32.03 45.46 20.08
C THR A 350 -30.85 45.38 19.14
N ILE A 351 -31.07 44.97 17.89
CA ILE A 351 -30.01 44.94 16.88
C ILE A 351 -29.84 46.32 16.24
N ASP A 352 -28.62 46.61 15.81
CA ASP A 352 -28.24 47.84 15.13
C ASP A 352 -28.50 47.73 13.62
N ASP A 353 -29.78 47.62 13.27
CA ASP A 353 -30.26 47.81 11.90
C ASP A 353 -30.92 49.20 11.75
N ASP A 354 -31.30 49.55 10.52
CA ASP A 354 -31.92 50.87 10.21
C ASP A 354 -33.17 51.17 11.05
N LYS A 355 -33.83 50.12 11.60
CA LYS A 355 -35.09 50.22 12.35
C LYS A 355 -34.93 50.01 13.85
N LYS A 356 -33.72 49.72 14.34
CA LYS A 356 -33.45 49.26 15.72
C LYS A 356 -34.39 48.13 16.14
N THR A 357 -34.46 47.10 15.31
CA THR A 357 -35.37 45.96 15.48
C THR A 357 -35.11 45.24 16.81
N GLN A 358 -36.19 44.91 17.52
CA GLN A 358 -36.13 44.08 18.73
C GLN A 358 -36.23 42.60 18.35
N VAL A 359 -35.35 41.78 18.93
CA VAL A 359 -35.29 40.33 18.71
C VAL A 359 -35.38 39.60 20.04
N ASN A 360 -36.27 38.61 20.13
CA ASN A 360 -36.40 37.78 21.32
C ASN A 360 -35.51 36.54 21.22
N ILE A 361 -34.49 36.46 22.08
CA ILE A 361 -33.64 35.27 22.24
C ILE A 361 -34.38 34.17 23.01
N THR A 362 -33.98 32.92 22.82
CA THR A 362 -34.70 31.75 23.38
C THR A 362 -34.26 31.41 24.82
N ALA A 363 -33.13 31.94 25.28
CA ALA A 363 -32.60 31.70 26.62
C ALA A 363 -31.74 32.86 27.13
N ILE A 364 -31.75 33.05 28.45
CA ILE A 364 -30.92 34.02 29.17
C ILE A 364 -29.80 33.24 29.84
N ASN A 365 -28.61 33.27 29.27
CA ASN A 365 -27.49 32.45 29.75
C ASN A 365 -26.30 33.30 30.26
N GLY A 366 -26.35 34.63 30.16
CA GLY A 366 -25.26 35.53 30.52
C GLY A 366 -24.25 35.78 29.38
N ALA A 367 -23.16 36.46 29.70
CA ALA A 367 -22.11 36.84 28.74
C ALA A 367 -21.10 35.71 28.48
N ASN A 368 -20.19 35.92 27.52
CA ASN A 368 -19.07 35.03 27.16
C ASN A 368 -19.51 33.65 26.65
N GLN A 369 -20.51 33.64 25.78
CA GLN A 369 -20.94 32.44 25.08
C GLN A 369 -21.65 32.81 23.79
N THR A 370 -21.79 31.82 22.91
CA THR A 370 -22.65 31.94 21.73
C THR A 370 -23.85 31.02 21.88
N THR A 371 -25.04 31.60 21.80
CA THR A 371 -26.31 30.86 21.83
C THR A 371 -26.84 30.70 20.42
N PHE A 372 -26.93 29.45 19.96
CA PHE A 372 -27.56 29.08 18.69
C PHE A 372 -29.02 28.77 18.94
N MET A 373 -29.89 29.23 18.05
CA MET A 373 -31.34 29.15 18.19
C MET A 373 -31.97 28.72 16.89
N PHE A 374 -32.91 27.79 16.98
CA PHE A 374 -33.69 27.27 15.88
C PHE A 374 -35.17 27.35 16.19
N ASN A 375 -35.97 27.73 15.20
CA ASN A 375 -37.43 27.78 15.31
C ASN A 375 -38.05 26.88 14.25
N ALA A 376 -38.59 25.75 14.67
CA ALA A 376 -39.24 24.77 13.80
C ALA A 376 -40.57 25.30 13.20
N ALA A 377 -41.19 26.32 13.80
CA ALA A 377 -42.41 26.94 13.28
C ALA A 377 -42.14 27.99 12.19
N ALA A 378 -40.89 28.44 12.04
CA ALA A 378 -40.49 29.33 10.94
C ALA A 378 -40.41 28.55 9.61
N PRO A 379 -40.44 29.20 8.43
CA PRO A 379 -40.23 28.53 7.16
C PRO A 379 -38.87 27.80 7.13
N GLN A 380 -38.88 26.49 6.90
CA GLN A 380 -37.70 25.64 6.75
C GLN A 380 -37.84 24.75 5.51
N GLY A 381 -36.72 24.26 4.98
CA GLY A 381 -36.68 23.29 3.90
C GLY A 381 -36.33 21.88 4.37
N GLN A 382 -36.44 20.90 3.48
CA GLN A 382 -35.97 19.54 3.74
C GLN A 382 -34.43 19.45 3.80
N THR A 383 -33.75 20.38 3.12
CA THR A 383 -32.29 20.42 3.00
C THR A 383 -31.69 21.74 3.45
N TRP A 384 -32.49 22.62 4.05
CA TRP A 384 -31.99 23.90 4.56
C TRP A 384 -32.75 24.33 5.81
N SER A 385 -32.08 25.10 6.67
CA SER A 385 -32.70 25.70 7.84
C SER A 385 -32.12 27.08 8.16
N GLU A 386 -32.96 27.98 8.68
CA GLU A 386 -32.50 29.23 9.28
C GLU A 386 -32.16 29.00 10.76
N VAL A 387 -30.90 29.28 11.11
CA VAL A 387 -30.37 29.24 12.48
C VAL A 387 -29.92 30.64 12.86
N ALA A 388 -30.38 31.12 14.01
CA ALA A 388 -29.90 32.37 14.59
C ALA A 388 -28.75 32.08 15.57
N ALA A 389 -27.77 32.98 15.65
CA ALA A 389 -26.71 32.92 16.65
C ALA A 389 -26.61 34.26 17.38
N PHE A 390 -26.41 34.22 18.69
CA PHE A 390 -26.21 35.40 19.52
C PHE A 390 -24.92 35.26 20.32
N GLU A 391 -23.94 36.09 19.98
CA GLU A 391 -22.68 36.25 20.72
C GLU A 391 -22.91 37.22 21.87
N ALA A 392 -23.09 36.69 23.08
CA ALA A 392 -23.32 37.49 24.27
C ALA A 392 -21.98 38.03 24.80
N SER A 393 -21.88 39.35 24.91
CA SER A 393 -20.67 40.05 25.38
C SER A 393 -21.03 41.38 26.04
N SER A 394 -20.28 41.75 27.08
CA SER A 394 -20.44 43.04 27.75
C SER A 394 -19.97 44.23 26.91
N SER A 395 -19.14 43.99 25.90
CA SER A 395 -18.50 45.04 25.08
C SER A 395 -18.74 44.91 23.58
N GLN A 396 -18.81 43.69 23.05
CA GLN A 396 -18.86 43.41 21.61
C GLN A 396 -19.84 42.28 21.30
N ALA A 397 -21.13 42.53 21.47
CA ALA A 397 -22.18 41.55 21.19
C ALA A 397 -22.65 41.63 19.73
N TRP A 398 -22.86 40.47 19.12
CA TRP A 398 -23.27 40.31 17.74
C TRP A 398 -24.43 39.32 17.60
N PHE A 399 -25.29 39.58 16.63
CA PHE A 399 -26.42 38.72 16.29
C PHE A 399 -26.33 38.31 14.83
N TYR A 400 -26.61 37.04 14.56
CA TYR A 400 -26.53 36.45 13.23
C TYR A 400 -27.82 35.74 12.87
N ARG A 401 -28.11 35.72 11.56
CA ARG A 401 -29.06 34.80 10.94
C ARG A 401 -28.37 34.10 9.80
N CYS A 402 -28.34 32.78 9.86
CA CYS A 402 -27.63 31.94 8.92
C CYS A 402 -28.60 30.98 8.24
N ASN A 403 -28.57 30.96 6.91
CA ASN A 403 -29.21 29.91 6.14
C ASN A 403 -28.20 28.79 5.92
N VAL A 404 -28.43 27.67 6.61
CA VAL A 404 -27.59 26.47 6.55
C VAL A 404 -28.24 25.49 5.60
N SER A 405 -27.53 25.06 4.56
CA SER A 405 -28.07 24.12 3.57
C SER A 405 -27.14 22.97 3.27
N ILE A 406 -27.73 21.83 2.93
CA ILE A 406 -27.07 20.62 2.45
C ILE A 406 -27.40 20.45 0.98
N GLY A 407 -26.35 20.38 0.15
CA GLY A 407 -26.47 20.13 -1.28
C GLY A 407 -26.92 18.69 -1.59
N PRO A 408 -27.31 18.41 -2.84
CA PRO A 408 -27.53 17.04 -3.28
C PRO A 408 -26.21 16.24 -3.22
N VAL A 409 -26.31 14.92 -3.06
CA VAL A 409 -25.13 14.05 -3.18
C VAL A 409 -24.66 14.02 -4.64
N VAL A 410 -23.45 14.51 -4.87
CA VAL A 410 -22.81 14.50 -6.18
C VAL A 410 -22.45 13.06 -6.55
N ASN A 411 -22.66 12.68 -7.82
CA ASN A 411 -22.41 11.33 -8.34
C ASN A 411 -23.24 10.21 -7.67
N ALA A 412 -24.42 10.54 -7.12
CA ALA A 412 -25.38 9.54 -6.65
C ALA A 412 -26.09 8.84 -7.83
N MET A 413 -25.76 7.56 -8.06
CA MET A 413 -26.30 6.77 -9.17
C MET A 413 -27.48 5.87 -8.79
N ARG A 414 -27.74 5.67 -7.49
CA ARG A 414 -28.71 4.70 -6.97
C ARG A 414 -29.39 5.26 -5.72
N LYS A 415 -30.57 4.73 -5.37
CA LYS A 415 -31.35 5.21 -4.21
C LYS A 415 -30.54 5.14 -2.90
N GLU A 416 -29.69 4.14 -2.75
CA GLU A 416 -28.85 3.91 -1.57
C GLU A 416 -27.72 4.94 -1.42
N HIS A 417 -27.43 5.73 -2.47
CA HIS A 417 -26.41 6.76 -2.44
C HIS A 417 -26.92 8.11 -1.92
N TYR A 418 -28.24 8.28 -1.82
CA TYR A 418 -28.85 9.54 -1.38
C TYR A 418 -28.96 9.58 0.15
N ILE A 419 -28.96 10.80 0.69
CA ILE A 419 -29.19 11.05 2.12
C ILE A 419 -30.69 11.26 2.34
N GLY A 420 -31.24 10.59 3.35
CA GLY A 420 -32.63 10.74 3.76
C GLY A 420 -32.93 12.13 4.32
N THR A 421 -34.15 12.61 4.09
CA THR A 421 -34.62 13.94 4.51
C THR A 421 -34.55 14.15 6.02
N ASN A 422 -34.70 13.08 6.81
CA ASN A 422 -34.57 13.12 8.27
C ASN A 422 -33.15 13.49 8.70
N ILE A 423 -32.12 13.08 7.96
CA ILE A 423 -30.74 13.45 8.26
C ILE A 423 -30.51 14.90 7.84
N THR A 424 -30.87 15.27 6.60
CA THR A 424 -30.58 16.60 6.07
C THR A 424 -31.27 17.72 6.85
N SER A 425 -32.55 17.54 7.20
CA SER A 425 -33.31 18.54 7.96
C SER A 425 -32.83 18.71 9.41
N LEU A 426 -32.33 17.63 10.03
CA LEU A 426 -31.77 17.70 11.39
C LEU A 426 -30.35 18.28 11.36
N ALA A 427 -29.52 17.89 10.39
CA ALA A 427 -28.14 18.35 10.26
C ALA A 427 -28.04 19.88 10.11
N THR A 428 -28.93 20.50 9.32
CA THR A 428 -28.94 21.96 9.06
C THR A 428 -29.25 22.79 10.30
N SER A 429 -29.96 22.23 11.27
CA SER A 429 -30.35 22.91 12.51
C SER A 429 -29.60 22.41 13.74
N ALA A 430 -28.79 21.35 13.58
CA ALA A 430 -28.26 20.52 14.67
C ALA A 430 -27.52 21.29 15.76
N ILE A 431 -26.78 22.33 15.39
CA ILE A 431 -26.02 23.16 16.34
C ILE A 431 -26.91 23.82 17.40
N ALA A 432 -28.19 24.04 17.09
CA ALA A 432 -29.15 24.64 18.02
C ALA A 432 -30.11 23.61 18.65
N LEU A 433 -30.00 22.32 18.32
CA LEU A 433 -30.95 21.30 18.79
C LEU A 433 -30.55 20.77 20.18
N GLN A 434 -31.47 20.81 21.14
CA GLN A 434 -31.34 20.13 22.44
C GLN A 434 -32.09 18.81 22.47
N GLY A 435 -33.21 18.73 21.73
CA GLY A 435 -34.10 17.57 21.75
C GLY A 435 -35.14 17.66 22.86
N TYR A 436 -34.75 17.39 24.10
CA TYR A 436 -35.66 17.44 25.26
C TYR A 436 -35.45 18.72 26.07
N GLY A 437 -36.53 19.31 26.60
CA GLY A 437 -36.44 20.43 27.55
C GLY A 437 -35.97 21.76 26.95
N ALA A 438 -36.24 22.01 25.66
CA ALA A 438 -35.63 23.07 24.86
C ALA A 438 -36.04 24.53 25.19
N SER A 439 -36.61 24.77 26.36
CA SER A 439 -37.04 26.10 26.80
C SER A 439 -36.70 26.32 28.27
N SER A 440 -36.01 27.43 28.54
CA SER A 440 -35.80 27.96 29.89
C SER A 440 -37.07 28.55 30.52
N LEU A 441 -38.14 28.71 29.73
CA LEU A 441 -39.42 29.33 30.11
C LEU A 441 -40.54 28.31 30.42
N GLY A 442 -40.22 27.01 30.45
CA GLY A 442 -41.16 25.93 30.77
C GLY A 442 -41.45 24.99 29.60
N PRO A 443 -42.20 23.90 29.84
CA PRO A 443 -42.33 22.75 28.93
C PRO A 443 -43.20 22.98 27.66
N THR A 444 -43.54 24.23 27.31
CA THR A 444 -44.63 24.55 26.39
C THR A 444 -44.25 24.90 24.95
N ASP A 445 -42.96 24.98 24.61
CA ASP A 445 -42.55 25.33 23.24
C ASP A 445 -41.55 24.30 22.67
N SER A 446 -42.07 23.21 22.08
CA SER A 446 -41.25 22.19 21.41
C SER A 446 -40.62 22.69 20.11
N ASP A 447 -41.11 23.79 19.57
CA ASP A 447 -40.73 24.28 18.24
C ASP A 447 -39.50 25.17 18.33
N ARG A 448 -39.30 25.87 19.44
CA ARG A 448 -38.08 26.62 19.70
C ARG A 448 -37.04 25.72 20.35
N GLN A 449 -35.87 25.65 19.73
CA GLN A 449 -34.70 24.94 20.22
C GLN A 449 -33.56 25.92 20.37
N PHE A 450 -32.69 25.71 21.34
CA PHE A 450 -31.45 26.46 21.45
C PHE A 450 -30.35 25.58 22.03
N GLN A 451 -29.10 25.97 21.83
CA GLN A 451 -27.97 25.43 22.55
C GLN A 451 -26.93 26.53 22.73
N SER A 452 -26.27 26.56 23.88
CA SER A 452 -25.22 27.54 24.16
C SER A 452 -23.87 26.87 24.34
N TYR A 453 -22.86 27.50 23.76
CA TYR A 453 -21.48 27.04 23.78
C TYR A 453 -20.61 28.14 24.39
N PRO A 454 -19.76 27.83 25.40
CA PRO A 454 -18.86 28.81 26.01
C PRO A 454 -17.93 29.46 24.97
N ALA A 455 -17.59 30.74 25.17
CA ALA A 455 -16.71 31.49 24.26
C ALA A 455 -15.32 30.86 24.09
N GLU A 456 -14.89 30.01 25.02
CA GLU A 456 -13.62 29.29 24.97
C GLU A 456 -13.69 28.02 24.11
N SER A 457 -14.87 27.61 23.64
CA SER A 457 -15.08 26.40 22.82
C SER A 457 -15.06 26.69 21.33
N SER A 458 -14.71 25.70 20.50
CA SER A 458 -14.59 25.85 19.04
C SER A 458 -15.85 26.37 18.34
N TYR A 459 -17.03 26.00 18.83
CA TYR A 459 -18.32 26.47 18.30
C TYR A 459 -18.87 27.71 19.03
N GLY A 460 -18.39 27.99 20.24
CA GLY A 460 -18.87 29.11 21.05
C GLY A 460 -18.04 30.39 20.94
N GLN A 461 -16.81 30.29 20.41
CA GLN A 461 -15.91 31.42 20.23
C GLN A 461 -16.54 32.55 19.39
N PRO A 462 -16.37 33.83 19.77
CA PRO A 462 -16.94 34.95 19.03
C PRO A 462 -16.32 35.12 17.63
N MET A 463 -17.17 35.30 16.63
CA MET A 463 -16.80 35.63 15.24
C MET A 463 -16.77 37.15 14.99
N ASN A 464 -17.14 37.98 15.98
CA ASN A 464 -16.99 39.43 15.97
C ASN A 464 -17.63 40.14 14.76
N GLY A 465 -18.77 39.63 14.31
CA GLY A 465 -19.52 40.13 13.17
C GLY A 465 -19.16 39.48 11.82
N SER A 466 -18.15 38.60 11.78
CA SER A 466 -17.75 37.90 10.56
C SER A 466 -18.82 36.90 10.11
N THR A 467 -19.42 37.17 8.95
CA THR A 467 -20.45 36.29 8.37
C THR A 467 -19.86 35.04 7.74
N GLU A 468 -18.61 35.11 7.26
CA GLU A 468 -17.92 33.98 6.66
C GLU A 468 -17.52 32.96 7.72
N ASP A 469 -16.89 33.41 8.80
CA ASP A 469 -16.44 32.52 9.89
C ASP A 469 -17.64 31.90 10.63
N MET A 470 -18.70 32.68 10.90
CA MET A 470 -19.94 32.13 11.46
C MET A 470 -20.61 31.15 10.49
N GLY A 471 -20.55 31.43 9.18
CA GLY A 471 -20.99 30.51 8.13
C GLY A 471 -20.22 29.20 8.15
N GLN A 472 -18.91 29.27 8.34
CA GLN A 472 -18.02 28.12 8.47
C GLN A 472 -18.33 27.28 9.72
N VAL A 473 -18.58 27.91 10.87
CA VAL A 473 -18.99 27.20 12.10
C VAL A 473 -20.27 26.41 11.85
N MET A 474 -21.27 27.01 11.21
CA MET A 474 -22.54 26.37 10.90
C MET A 474 -22.38 25.21 9.90
N SER A 475 -21.61 25.39 8.83
CA SER A 475 -21.37 24.34 7.83
C SER A 475 -20.53 23.19 8.38
N THR A 476 -19.52 23.48 9.19
CA THR A 476 -18.69 22.49 9.89
C THR A 476 -19.54 21.62 10.81
N PHE A 477 -20.41 22.23 11.61
CA PHE A 477 -21.29 21.48 12.49
C PHE A 477 -22.24 20.57 11.68
N ALA A 478 -22.89 21.13 10.66
CA ALA A 478 -23.86 20.41 9.84
C ALA A 478 -23.24 19.23 9.06
N ILE A 479 -22.09 19.44 8.42
CA ILE A 479 -21.38 18.36 7.72
C ILE A 479 -20.85 17.31 8.70
N GLY A 480 -20.45 17.73 9.91
CA GLY A 480 -20.04 16.84 10.98
C GLY A 480 -21.15 15.86 11.38
N VAL A 481 -22.40 16.32 11.45
CA VAL A 481 -23.55 15.44 11.67
C VAL A 481 -23.66 14.38 10.58
N ILE A 482 -23.52 14.76 9.31
CA ILE A 482 -23.61 13.82 8.18
C ILE A 482 -22.47 12.80 8.24
N ALA A 483 -21.25 13.26 8.46
CA ALA A 483 -20.06 12.40 8.46
C ALA A 483 -20.08 11.39 9.62
N VAL A 484 -20.43 11.83 10.84
CA VAL A 484 -20.59 10.94 11.99
C VAL A 484 -21.79 10.00 11.80
N THR A 485 -22.88 10.47 11.17
CA THR A 485 -24.01 9.59 10.81
C THR A 485 -23.52 8.46 9.90
N ALA A 486 -22.76 8.78 8.85
CA ALA A 486 -22.21 7.78 7.93
C ALA A 486 -21.31 6.75 8.62
N GLN A 487 -20.43 7.17 9.54
CA GLN A 487 -19.57 6.25 10.28
C GLN A 487 -20.33 5.39 11.30
N SER A 488 -21.43 5.91 11.85
CA SER A 488 -22.25 5.20 12.84
C SER A 488 -23.31 4.29 12.23
N ALA A 489 -23.66 4.51 10.96
CA ALA A 489 -24.72 3.81 10.25
C ALA A 489 -24.37 2.33 10.04
N THR A 490 -25.41 1.51 9.93
CA THR A 490 -25.25 0.12 9.50
C THR A 490 -24.90 0.08 8.02
N GLY A 491 -23.93 -0.77 7.66
CA GLY A 491 -23.56 -0.98 6.26
C GLY A 491 -24.63 -1.79 5.50
N ILE A 492 -24.95 -1.34 4.29
CA ILE A 492 -25.78 -2.07 3.32
C ILE A 492 -24.93 -2.47 2.11
N ILE A 493 -25.16 -3.67 1.58
CA ILE A 493 -24.38 -4.21 0.47
C ILE A 493 -25.05 -3.81 -0.84
N VAL A 494 -24.30 -3.10 -1.69
CA VAL A 494 -24.77 -2.67 -3.02
C VAL A 494 -23.73 -3.01 -4.08
N PRO A 495 -24.13 -3.22 -5.34
CA PRO A 495 -23.16 -3.34 -6.43
C PRO A 495 -22.46 -1.99 -6.67
N GLY A 496 -21.13 -2.01 -6.76
CA GLY A 496 -20.26 -0.85 -6.91
C GLY A 496 -18.83 -1.24 -7.29
N MET A 497 -17.86 -0.41 -6.91
CA MET A 497 -16.45 -0.62 -7.23
C MET A 497 -15.70 -1.15 -6.00
N GLN A 498 -15.60 -2.46 -5.89
CA GLN A 498 -15.00 -3.13 -4.75
C GLN A 498 -13.49 -2.85 -4.67
N PRO A 499 -12.97 -2.37 -3.52
CA PRO A 499 -11.56 -2.16 -3.33
C PRO A 499 -10.82 -3.48 -3.12
N GLN A 500 -9.62 -3.56 -3.69
CA GLN A 500 -8.66 -4.65 -3.52
C GLN A 500 -7.26 -4.09 -3.23
N ASN A 501 -6.48 -4.82 -2.44
CA ASN A 501 -5.09 -4.46 -2.17
C ASN A 501 -4.29 -4.39 -3.47
N GLY A 502 -3.79 -3.20 -3.76
CA GLY A 502 -2.73 -3.00 -4.73
C GLY A 502 -1.38 -3.45 -4.17
N VAL A 503 -0.38 -3.55 -5.03
CA VAL A 503 0.99 -3.84 -4.64
C VAL A 503 1.90 -2.77 -5.23
N VAL A 504 2.82 -2.23 -4.44
CA VAL A 504 3.81 -1.24 -4.91
C VAL A 504 5.19 -1.88 -4.93
N LEU A 505 5.97 -1.56 -5.96
CA LEU A 505 7.37 -1.95 -6.03
C LEU A 505 8.21 -0.92 -5.30
N GLN A 506 8.74 -1.30 -4.14
CA GLN A 506 9.65 -0.45 -3.39
C GLN A 506 11.08 -0.97 -3.52
N ILE A 507 11.94 -0.13 -4.11
CA ILE A 507 13.38 -0.38 -4.18
C ILE A 507 14.03 0.44 -3.07
N THR A 508 14.25 -0.18 -1.91
CA THR A 508 14.70 0.52 -0.70
C THR A 508 16.08 1.15 -0.88
N LYS A 509 16.97 0.51 -1.65
CA LYS A 509 18.37 0.94 -1.82
C LYS A 509 18.88 0.68 -3.24
N TRP A 510 18.68 1.67 -4.12
CA TRP A 510 19.22 1.67 -5.50
C TRP A 510 20.72 1.41 -5.57
N MET A 511 21.47 1.82 -4.53
CA MET A 511 22.90 1.55 -4.41
C MET A 511 23.25 0.06 -4.59
N TYR A 512 22.46 -0.86 -4.03
CA TYR A 512 22.73 -2.30 -4.18
C TYR A 512 22.45 -2.80 -5.60
N VAL A 513 21.42 -2.24 -6.27
CA VAL A 513 21.14 -2.54 -7.68
C VAL A 513 22.34 -2.15 -8.55
N HIS A 514 22.83 -0.92 -8.38
CA HIS A 514 24.00 -0.43 -9.12
C HIS A 514 25.26 -1.24 -8.80
N LEU A 515 25.48 -1.60 -7.53
CA LEU A 515 26.64 -2.37 -7.11
C LEU A 515 26.63 -3.77 -7.72
N ILE A 516 25.53 -4.51 -7.60
CA ILE A 516 25.43 -5.89 -8.11
C ILE A 516 25.61 -5.92 -9.64
N LEU A 517 24.87 -5.07 -10.36
CA LEU A 517 24.90 -5.05 -11.82
C LEU A 517 26.24 -4.49 -12.35
N GLY A 518 26.74 -3.41 -11.72
CA GLY A 518 28.00 -2.77 -12.10
C GLY A 518 29.22 -3.67 -11.82
N LEU A 519 29.26 -4.33 -10.66
CA LEU A 519 30.36 -5.24 -10.31
C LEU A 519 30.36 -6.47 -11.21
N SER A 520 29.19 -7.03 -11.55
CA SER A 520 29.08 -8.17 -12.47
C SER A 520 29.65 -7.84 -13.85
N LEU A 521 29.27 -6.69 -14.42
CA LEU A 521 29.80 -6.23 -15.72
C LEU A 521 31.28 -5.87 -15.65
N GLY A 522 31.70 -5.20 -14.56
CA GLY A 522 33.08 -4.76 -14.36
C GLY A 522 34.04 -5.94 -14.26
N VAL A 523 33.72 -6.93 -13.42
CA VAL A 523 34.54 -8.14 -13.25
C VAL A 523 34.59 -8.94 -14.54
N GLN A 524 33.47 -9.12 -15.25
CA GLN A 524 33.43 -9.82 -16.54
C GLN A 524 34.33 -9.14 -17.57
N LEU A 525 34.30 -7.79 -17.66
CA LEU A 525 35.15 -7.03 -18.58
C LEU A 525 36.63 -7.16 -18.22
N LEU A 526 36.97 -6.97 -16.95
CA LEU A 526 38.35 -7.06 -16.46
C LEU A 526 38.96 -8.45 -16.73
N LEU A 527 38.21 -9.52 -16.45
CA LEU A 527 38.64 -10.88 -16.75
C LEU A 527 38.77 -11.12 -18.25
N GLY A 528 37.81 -10.67 -19.06
CA GLY A 528 37.82 -10.85 -20.52
C GLY A 528 39.01 -10.15 -21.19
N VAL A 529 39.32 -8.93 -20.76
CA VAL A 529 40.49 -8.17 -21.24
C VAL A 529 41.79 -8.79 -20.73
N GLY A 530 41.86 -9.11 -19.44
CA GLY A 530 43.05 -9.71 -18.82
C GLY A 530 43.42 -11.04 -19.47
N ILE A 531 42.45 -11.92 -19.70
CA ILE A 531 42.67 -13.23 -20.34
C ILE A 531 43.06 -13.09 -21.80
N ALA A 532 42.44 -12.15 -22.54
CA ALA A 532 42.84 -11.86 -23.92
C ALA A 532 44.31 -11.39 -24.00
N ILE A 533 44.76 -10.56 -23.05
CA ILE A 533 46.16 -10.12 -22.98
C ILE A 533 47.08 -11.28 -22.60
N LEU A 534 46.79 -11.99 -21.50
CA LEU A 534 47.61 -13.10 -20.99
C LEU A 534 47.81 -14.21 -22.03
N SER A 535 46.72 -14.61 -22.70
CA SER A 535 46.76 -15.64 -23.75
C SER A 535 47.58 -15.25 -25.00
N ASN A 536 47.95 -13.98 -25.15
CA ASN A 536 48.74 -13.47 -26.28
C ASN A 536 50.14 -12.94 -25.87
N LEU A 537 50.49 -12.94 -24.58
CA LEU A 537 51.85 -12.61 -24.13
C LEU A 537 52.86 -13.65 -24.67
N PRO A 538 54.11 -13.25 -24.98
CA PRO A 538 55.16 -14.21 -25.32
C PRO A 538 55.47 -15.11 -24.12
N SER A 539 55.31 -16.42 -24.30
CA SER A 539 55.77 -17.42 -23.33
C SER A 539 57.29 -17.35 -23.21
N ARG A 540 57.81 -17.29 -21.99
CA ARG A 540 59.26 -17.33 -21.71
C ARG A 540 59.82 -18.74 -21.87
#